data_AF-A0A3C1B0J3-F1
#
_entry.id   AF-A0A3C1B0J3-F1
#
_cell.length_a   1.000
_cell.length_b   1.000
_cell.length_c   1.000
_cell.angle_alpha   90.00
_cell.angle_beta   90.00
_cell.angle_gamma   90.00
#
_symmetry.space_group_name_H-M   'P 1'
#
loop_
_entity.id
_entity.type
_entity.pdbx_description
1 polymer ?
#
loop_
_entity_poly.entity_id
_entity_poly.type
_entity_poly.pdbx_seq_one_letter_code
_entity_poly.pdbx_strand_id
1 'polypeptide(L)'
;MQGSKDPRQQDLGQLASQDDYQVKQTLDAVIEDIIYRNESNGYTVVSLAGAGERIAVGIMPYLAEGESVCLTGYWAQHPEYGRQFQVEHYELQVPGTQDSILQYLSSGIIKGIGEKSAKKLVREFGDKTLEILRENPEQVAKLKGFSLNKARQIAEQLREKQDYQELVLFLTPLGISQGKILRIYRQFGADAMQLISENPFRLADEVYGIGFATADHLAQSMGLDPASPQRVASAIKYLLYQAASRGHTYFPLEHLSEEVSQLIGTSISADHPAVRTLQSDRQIVLSGQRFGDSSDQRVSLPSLFRAEKAAADRLSILLQTEPMRFQELIDQDAAAAVVSQHCAGQQIVLSGEQQDALVKALQNQVLILTGGPGTGKTTIIKMLCDCLINLGGRVLLAAPTGRAAKRMTETTGLEAKTLHRLLEIQYVPDESRQDFMPDRNTDVCLSCDLLIVDEMSMVD
;
A
#
# COMPACT_ATOMS: atom_id res chain seq x y z
N MET A 1 41.22 44.06 39.35
CA MET A 1 40.33 44.51 40.44
C MET A 1 38.98 43.82 40.28
N GLN A 2 38.68 42.93 41.24
CA GLN A 2 37.37 42.73 41.87
C GLN A 2 36.15 42.54 40.94
N GLY A 3 35.49 41.40 40.85
CA GLY A 3 35.26 40.38 41.88
C GLY A 3 33.84 40.53 42.42
N SER A 4 32.95 39.61 42.09
CA SER A 4 31.84 39.20 42.95
C SER A 4 31.42 37.78 42.54
N LYS A 5 31.83 36.82 43.36
CA LYS A 5 31.22 35.49 43.47
C LYS A 5 29.96 35.66 44.33
N ASP A 6 28.90 34.90 44.06
CA ASP A 6 28.27 34.07 45.10
C ASP A 6 27.26 33.05 44.48
N PRO A 7 26.67 32.11 45.24
CA PRO A 7 27.17 30.74 45.35
C PRO A 7 26.08 29.70 45.01
N ARG A 8 26.46 28.57 44.41
CA ARG A 8 25.75 27.27 44.50
C ARG A 8 26.46 26.23 43.63
N GLN A 9 27.65 25.85 44.07
CA GLN A 9 28.18 24.51 43.81
C GLN A 9 28.43 23.88 45.18
N GLN A 10 28.16 22.57 45.24
CA GLN A 10 28.14 21.67 46.39
C GLN A 10 26.78 21.62 47.10
N ASP A 11 25.90 20.68 46.71
CA ASP A 11 25.99 19.35 47.30
C ASP A 11 25.32 18.27 46.44
N LEU A 12 25.86 17.05 46.54
CA LEU A 12 25.54 15.89 45.72
C LEU A 12 24.18 15.27 46.03
N GLY A 13 23.52 14.81 44.96
CA GLY A 13 22.36 13.91 45.02
C GLY A 13 22.09 13.28 43.66
N GLN A 14 23.04 12.47 43.17
CA GLN A 14 22.90 11.47 42.10
C GLN A 14 22.01 11.87 40.90
N LEU A 15 22.59 12.61 39.96
CA LEU A 15 22.12 12.63 38.57
C LEU A 15 22.36 11.22 37.99
N ALA A 16 21.29 10.47 37.79
CA ALA A 16 21.32 9.30 36.91
C ALA A 16 21.83 9.75 35.54
N SER A 17 22.93 9.16 35.11
CA SER A 17 23.60 9.38 33.84
C SER A 17 22.61 9.24 32.67
N GLN A 18 22.73 10.13 31.67
CA GLN A 18 21.96 10.06 30.42
C GLN A 18 22.17 8.74 29.64
N ASP A 19 23.12 7.90 30.04
CA ASP A 19 23.38 6.57 29.46
C ASP A 19 22.43 5.46 29.94
N ASP A 20 21.60 5.69 30.97
CA ASP A 20 20.65 4.66 31.47
C ASP A 20 19.36 4.53 30.63
N TYR A 21 19.13 5.43 29.67
CA TYR A 21 17.87 5.52 28.90
C TYR A 21 17.83 4.65 27.63
N GLN A 22 18.81 3.76 27.42
CA GLN A 22 18.80 2.82 26.28
C GLN A 22 19.04 1.36 26.67
N VAL A 23 19.06 1.05 27.97
CA VAL A 23 19.16 -0.34 28.42
C VAL A 23 17.79 -0.99 28.27
N LYS A 24 17.73 -2.06 27.46
CA LYS A 24 16.53 -2.90 27.33
C LYS A 24 16.22 -3.57 28.66
N GLN A 25 15.02 -3.36 29.16
CA GLN A 25 14.52 -3.88 30.44
C GLN A 25 13.26 -4.70 30.20
N THR A 26 13.02 -5.64 31.11
CA THR A 26 11.78 -6.41 31.19
C THR A 26 11.07 -6.05 32.48
N LEU A 27 9.77 -5.77 32.39
CA LEU A 27 8.92 -5.33 33.49
C LEU A 27 7.67 -6.20 33.56
N ASP A 28 7.49 -6.92 34.66
CA ASP A 28 6.20 -7.52 35.00
C ASP A 28 5.31 -6.45 35.64
N ALA A 29 4.10 -6.27 35.09
CA ALA A 29 3.16 -5.24 35.55
C ALA A 29 1.71 -5.69 35.38
N VAL A 30 0.81 -5.03 36.11
CA VAL A 30 -0.64 -5.11 35.89
C VAL A 30 -1.10 -3.80 35.27
N ILE A 31 -1.92 -3.88 34.24
CA ILE A 31 -2.51 -2.69 33.61
C ILE A 31 -3.56 -2.10 34.54
N GLU A 32 -3.35 -0.86 34.98
CA GLU A 32 -4.30 -0.14 35.83
C GLU A 32 -5.38 0.50 34.96
N ASP A 33 -5.01 1.44 34.09
CA ASP A 33 -5.92 2.12 33.16
C ASP A 33 -5.36 2.16 31.72
N ILE A 34 -6.26 2.15 30.73
CA ILE A 34 -5.91 2.48 29.35
C ILE A 34 -6.24 3.96 29.10
N ILE A 35 -5.20 4.79 29.08
CA ILE A 35 -5.30 6.25 28.90
C ILE A 35 -5.71 6.60 27.46
N TYR A 36 -5.17 5.87 26.48
CA TYR A 36 -5.46 6.10 25.07
C TYR A 36 -5.22 4.83 24.25
N ARG A 37 -6.07 4.61 23.24
CA ARG A 37 -5.87 3.58 22.22
C ARG A 37 -6.26 4.10 20.85
N ASN A 38 -5.39 3.91 19.88
CA ASN A 38 -5.70 4.07 18.47
C ASN A 38 -6.06 2.70 17.87
N GLU A 39 -7.32 2.53 17.47
CA GLU A 39 -7.81 1.28 16.87
C GLU A 39 -7.18 0.99 15.50
N SER A 40 -6.71 2.00 14.75
CA SER A 40 -6.16 1.83 13.41
C SER A 40 -4.70 1.39 13.39
N ASN A 41 -3.87 1.74 14.37
CA ASN A 41 -2.47 1.28 14.40
C ASN A 41 -2.09 0.48 15.65
N GLY A 42 -3.04 0.29 16.57
CA GLY A 42 -2.84 -0.46 17.82
C GLY A 42 -2.00 0.28 18.86
N TYR A 43 -1.60 1.52 18.60
CA TYR A 43 -0.84 2.34 19.55
C TYR A 43 -1.68 2.57 20.80
N THR A 44 -1.14 2.19 21.95
CA THR A 44 -1.83 2.20 23.24
C THR A 44 -0.92 2.84 24.29
N VAL A 45 -1.52 3.70 25.12
CA VAL A 45 -0.92 4.33 26.29
C VAL A 45 -1.61 3.77 27.52
N VAL A 46 -0.85 3.20 28.45
CA VAL A 46 -1.37 2.57 29.66
C VAL A 46 -0.65 3.05 30.92
N SER A 47 -1.37 3.11 32.04
CA SER A 47 -0.80 3.19 33.37
C SER A 47 -0.56 1.78 33.94
N LEU A 48 0.55 1.61 34.64
CA LEU A 48 0.94 0.34 35.27
C LEU A 48 0.74 0.43 36.79
N ALA A 49 0.09 -0.57 37.38
CA ALA A 49 -0.15 -0.63 38.81
C ALA A 49 1.17 -0.73 39.60
N GLY A 50 1.30 0.06 40.67
CA GLY A 50 2.48 0.05 41.56
C GLY A 50 2.74 1.39 42.26
N ALA A 51 3.88 1.49 42.94
CA ALA A 51 4.29 2.75 43.56
C ALA A 51 4.86 3.73 42.51
N GLY A 52 4.13 4.82 42.29
CA GLY A 52 4.44 5.90 41.35
C GLY A 52 3.75 5.75 39.98
N GLU A 53 3.44 6.86 39.32
CA GLU A 53 2.89 6.85 37.95
C GLU A 53 3.92 6.28 36.97
N ARG A 54 3.67 5.06 36.50
CA ARG A 54 4.46 4.42 35.45
C ARG A 54 3.60 4.32 34.20
N ILE A 55 3.96 5.09 33.17
CA ILE A 55 3.28 5.06 31.88
C ILE A 55 4.07 4.18 30.91
N ALA A 56 3.38 3.27 30.23
CA ALA A 56 3.93 2.49 29.13
C ALA A 56 3.21 2.82 27.82
N VAL A 57 3.97 2.87 26.72
CA VAL A 57 3.47 3.23 25.39
C VAL A 57 4.03 2.29 24.34
N GLY A 58 3.20 1.89 23.37
CA GLY A 58 3.61 0.98 22.30
C GLY A 58 2.42 0.39 21.54
N ILE A 59 2.69 -0.54 20.63
CA ILE A 59 1.64 -1.24 19.85
C ILE A 59 1.14 -2.44 20.67
N MET A 60 -0.01 -2.25 21.34
CA MET A 60 -0.61 -3.22 22.28
C MET A 60 -2.15 -3.29 22.08
N PRO A 61 -2.61 -3.70 20.88
CA PRO A 61 -4.00 -3.51 20.43
C PRO A 61 -5.05 -4.26 21.27
N TYR A 62 -4.70 -5.40 21.84
CA TYR A 62 -5.64 -6.29 22.57
C TYR A 62 -5.47 -6.26 24.08
N LEU A 63 -4.65 -5.33 24.58
CA LEU A 63 -4.46 -5.15 26.02
C LEU A 63 -5.76 -4.70 26.68
N ALA A 64 -5.96 -5.04 27.95
CA ALA A 64 -7.10 -4.57 28.72
C ALA A 64 -6.74 -4.34 30.20
N GLU A 65 -7.55 -3.52 30.85
CA GLU A 65 -7.40 -3.18 32.27
C GLU A 65 -7.50 -4.44 33.14
N GLY A 66 -6.60 -4.53 34.12
CA GLY A 66 -6.42 -5.69 34.99
C GLY A 66 -5.61 -6.84 34.39
N GLU A 67 -5.10 -6.76 33.16
CA GLU A 67 -4.20 -7.80 32.63
C GLU A 67 -2.82 -7.72 33.26
N SER A 68 -2.30 -8.88 33.67
CA SER A 68 -0.89 -9.06 33.99
C SER A 68 -0.10 -9.23 32.69
N VAL A 69 0.96 -8.45 32.54
CA VAL A 69 1.79 -8.42 31.34
C VAL A 69 3.27 -8.39 31.67
N CYS A 70 4.06 -9.00 30.80
CA CYS A 70 5.50 -8.85 30.75
C CYS A 70 5.83 -7.89 29.60
N LEU A 71 6.35 -6.70 29.92
CA LEU A 71 6.72 -5.68 28.94
C LEU A 71 8.23 -5.66 28.76
N THR A 72 8.69 -5.73 27.52
CA THR A 72 10.12 -5.59 27.18
C THR A 72 10.32 -4.33 26.34
N GLY A 73 11.25 -3.48 26.75
CA GLY A 73 11.39 -2.15 26.19
C GLY A 73 12.46 -1.31 26.88
N TYR A 74 12.38 0.00 26.77
CA TYR A 74 13.34 0.92 27.40
C TYR A 74 12.63 2.17 27.94
N TRP A 75 13.21 2.80 28.95
CA TRP A 75 12.72 4.08 29.46
C TRP A 75 13.14 5.22 28.55
N ALA A 76 12.23 6.11 28.20
CA ALA A 76 12.50 7.32 27.45
C ALA A 76 11.81 8.53 28.10
N GLN A 77 12.36 9.73 27.86
CA GLN A 77 11.75 10.98 28.31
C GLN A 77 11.00 11.62 27.13
N HIS A 78 9.68 11.74 27.23
CA HIS A 78 8.87 12.50 26.27
C HIS A 78 8.93 14.01 26.61
N PRO A 79 9.06 14.91 25.62
CA PRO A 79 9.14 16.36 25.85
C PRO A 79 7.95 16.94 26.63
N GLU A 80 6.74 16.43 26.39
CA GLU A 80 5.50 16.94 26.99
C GLU A 80 4.95 16.07 28.12
N TYR A 81 5.18 14.76 28.08
CA TYR A 81 4.49 13.78 28.95
C TYR A 81 5.43 13.12 29.97
N GLY A 82 6.69 13.53 30.01
CA GLY A 82 7.64 13.04 30.99
C GLY A 82 8.14 11.62 30.71
N ARG A 83 8.51 10.90 31.76
CA ARG A 83 9.15 9.59 31.67
C ARG A 83 8.13 8.51 31.30
N GLN A 84 8.39 7.78 30.22
CA GLN A 84 7.53 6.70 29.71
C GLN A 84 8.36 5.47 29.36
N PHE A 85 7.76 4.30 29.50
CA PHE A 85 8.35 3.04 29.06
C PHE A 85 7.93 2.74 27.62
N GLN A 86 8.87 2.75 26.69
CA GLN A 86 8.66 2.43 25.28
C GLN A 86 8.66 0.91 25.12
N VAL A 87 7.48 0.34 24.89
CA VAL A 87 7.28 -1.10 24.75
C VAL A 87 7.64 -1.53 23.33
N GLU A 88 8.63 -2.40 23.20
CA GLU A 88 8.96 -3.07 21.94
C GLU A 88 8.20 -4.38 21.79
N HIS A 89 8.08 -5.13 22.89
CA HIS A 89 7.38 -6.41 22.94
C HIS A 89 6.57 -6.53 24.24
N TYR A 90 5.45 -7.22 24.17
CA TYR A 90 4.67 -7.57 25.34
C TYR A 90 4.14 -8.99 25.25
N GLU A 91 3.99 -9.63 26.40
CA GLU A 91 3.37 -10.95 26.53
C GLU A 91 2.28 -10.87 27.61
N LEU A 92 1.10 -11.44 27.33
CA LEU A 92 0.04 -11.57 28.32
C LEU A 92 0.34 -12.74 29.26
N GLN A 93 0.29 -12.49 30.56
CA GLN A 93 0.40 -13.55 31.57
C GLN A 93 -0.99 -14.11 31.84
N VAL A 94 -1.25 -15.30 31.30
CA VAL A 94 -2.54 -15.99 31.49
C VAL A 94 -2.68 -16.42 32.95
N PRO A 95 -3.79 -16.09 33.63
CA PRO A 95 -3.99 -16.48 35.02
C PRO A 95 -4.17 -18.00 35.15
N GLY A 96 -3.36 -18.63 36.00
CA GLY A 96 -3.37 -20.09 36.21
C GLY A 96 -4.08 -20.56 37.48
N THR A 97 -4.54 -19.65 38.35
CA THR A 97 -5.22 -19.99 39.61
C THR A 97 -6.68 -19.52 39.58
N GLN A 98 -7.56 -20.17 40.34
CA GLN A 98 -8.98 -19.78 40.40
C GLN A 98 -9.17 -18.31 40.80
N ASP A 99 -8.39 -17.82 41.77
CA ASP A 99 -8.45 -16.43 42.23
C ASP A 99 -8.01 -15.45 41.14
N SER A 100 -6.94 -15.76 40.40
CA SER A 100 -6.46 -14.90 39.30
C SER A 100 -7.40 -14.92 38.09
N ILE A 101 -8.01 -16.08 37.78
CA ILE A 101 -9.05 -16.19 36.75
C ILE A 101 -10.29 -15.39 37.16
N LEU A 102 -10.68 -15.45 38.43
CA LEU A 102 -11.82 -14.69 38.94
C LEU A 102 -11.58 -13.19 38.82
N GLN A 103 -10.38 -12.71 39.18
CA GLN A 103 -9.99 -11.31 39.03
C GLN A 103 -10.00 -10.89 37.55
N TYR A 104 -9.38 -11.69 36.68
CA TYR A 104 -9.37 -11.45 35.24
C TYR A 104 -10.79 -11.33 34.67
N LEU A 105 -11.66 -12.31 34.92
CA LEU A 105 -13.04 -12.27 34.42
C LEU A 105 -13.90 -11.15 35.04
N SER A 106 -13.54 -10.67 36.23
CA SER A 106 -14.27 -9.61 36.93
C SER A 106 -13.81 -8.21 36.57
N SER A 107 -12.65 -8.05 35.91
CA SER A 107 -12.10 -6.73 35.56
C SER A 107 -12.88 -6.00 34.45
N GLY A 108 -13.89 -6.63 33.85
CA GLY A 108 -14.67 -6.06 32.75
C GLY A 108 -13.99 -6.20 31.38
N ILE A 109 -12.85 -6.88 31.34
CA ILE A 109 -12.06 -7.18 30.15
C ILE A 109 -12.81 -7.89 29.02
N ILE A 110 -13.70 -8.81 29.38
CA ILE A 110 -14.54 -9.54 28.44
C ILE A 110 -15.94 -8.96 28.52
N LYS A 111 -16.37 -8.33 27.43
CA LYS A 111 -17.71 -7.75 27.34
C LYS A 111 -18.75 -8.84 27.58
N GLY A 112 -19.62 -8.61 28.56
CA GLY A 112 -20.68 -9.54 28.93
C GLY A 112 -20.39 -10.39 30.17
N ILE A 113 -19.17 -10.38 30.72
CA ILE A 113 -18.87 -11.00 32.01
C ILE A 113 -18.72 -9.91 33.06
N GLY A 114 -19.61 -9.92 34.06
CA GLY A 114 -19.47 -9.11 35.27
C GLY A 114 -19.14 -9.99 36.48
N GLU A 115 -18.80 -9.37 37.61
CA GLU A 115 -18.32 -10.04 38.82
C GLU A 115 -19.19 -11.24 39.26
N LYS A 116 -20.53 -11.11 39.24
CA LYS A 116 -21.46 -12.21 39.60
C LYS A 116 -21.40 -13.37 38.61
N SER A 117 -21.18 -13.09 37.34
CA SER A 117 -21.04 -14.09 36.28
C SER A 117 -19.67 -14.78 36.36
N ALA A 118 -18.61 -14.01 36.60
CA ALA A 118 -17.26 -14.52 36.82
C ALA A 118 -17.21 -15.51 38.01
N LYS A 119 -17.80 -15.15 39.16
CA LYS A 119 -17.91 -16.03 40.34
C LYS A 119 -18.61 -17.35 40.03
N LYS A 120 -19.65 -17.34 39.19
CA LYS A 120 -20.36 -18.56 38.77
C LYS A 120 -19.50 -19.44 37.86
N LEU A 121 -18.85 -18.83 36.88
CA LEU A 121 -17.98 -19.54 35.93
C LEU A 121 -16.83 -20.23 36.66
N VAL A 122 -16.12 -19.51 37.51
CA VAL A 122 -14.99 -20.07 38.28
C VAL A 122 -15.46 -21.12 39.29
N ARG A 123 -16.63 -20.95 39.90
CA ARG A 123 -17.17 -21.96 40.81
C ARG A 123 -17.52 -23.28 40.12
N GLU A 124 -18.02 -23.23 38.88
CA GLU A 124 -18.39 -24.43 38.13
C GLU A 124 -17.17 -25.09 37.47
N PHE A 125 -16.31 -24.28 36.83
CA PHE A 125 -15.27 -24.76 35.93
C PHE A 125 -13.86 -24.66 36.51
N GLY A 126 -13.68 -24.01 37.66
CA GLY A 126 -12.42 -23.95 38.39
C GLY A 126 -11.29 -23.29 37.58
N ASP A 127 -10.13 -23.91 37.61
CA ASP A 127 -8.93 -23.52 36.86
C ASP A 127 -9.08 -23.67 35.34
N LYS A 128 -10.01 -24.52 34.88
CA LYS A 128 -10.32 -24.72 33.45
C LYS A 128 -11.31 -23.71 32.86
N THR A 129 -11.69 -22.70 33.63
CA THR A 129 -12.73 -21.76 33.20
C THR A 129 -12.41 -21.08 31.87
N LEU A 130 -11.17 -20.59 31.69
CA LEU A 130 -10.79 -19.91 30.44
C LEU A 130 -10.78 -20.86 29.23
N GLU A 131 -10.29 -22.08 29.42
CA GLU A 131 -10.31 -23.13 28.39
C GLU A 131 -11.75 -23.47 27.96
N ILE A 132 -12.66 -23.68 28.92
CA ILE A 132 -14.06 -24.02 28.64
C ILE A 132 -14.80 -22.85 27.99
N LEU A 133 -14.53 -21.61 28.43
CA LEU A 133 -15.10 -20.41 27.80
C LEU A 133 -14.70 -20.30 26.33
N ARG A 134 -13.49 -20.73 25.98
CA ARG A 134 -12.92 -20.64 24.64
C ARG A 134 -13.34 -21.79 23.72
N GLU A 135 -13.16 -23.03 24.17
CA GLU A 135 -13.35 -24.23 23.36
C GLU A 135 -14.78 -24.76 23.39
N ASN A 136 -15.48 -24.57 24.52
CA ASN A 136 -16.75 -25.24 24.81
C ASN A 136 -17.87 -24.25 25.21
N PRO A 137 -18.22 -23.25 24.38
CA PRO A 137 -19.24 -22.26 24.70
C PRO A 137 -20.63 -22.87 24.98
N GLU A 138 -20.90 -24.08 24.46
CA GLU A 138 -22.13 -24.81 24.75
C GLU A 138 -22.25 -25.26 26.21
N GLN A 139 -21.12 -25.58 26.87
CA GLN A 139 -21.13 -25.92 28.29
C GLN A 139 -21.43 -24.68 29.15
N VAL A 140 -20.88 -23.53 28.76
CA VAL A 140 -21.15 -22.24 29.40
C VAL A 140 -22.63 -21.87 29.31
N ALA A 141 -23.27 -22.14 28.16
CA ALA A 141 -24.68 -21.87 27.93
C ALA A 141 -25.63 -22.70 28.83
N LYS A 142 -25.16 -23.79 29.44
CA LYS A 142 -25.94 -24.57 30.42
C LYS A 142 -26.11 -23.82 31.75
N LEU A 143 -25.29 -22.81 32.03
CA LEU A 143 -25.36 -22.01 33.25
C LEU A 143 -26.46 -20.94 33.17
N LYS A 144 -27.25 -20.86 34.25
CA LYS A 144 -28.31 -19.85 34.37
C LYS A 144 -27.75 -18.42 34.31
N GLY A 145 -28.07 -17.72 33.22
CA GLY A 145 -27.63 -16.35 32.94
C GLY A 145 -26.73 -16.21 31.71
N PHE A 146 -26.40 -17.32 31.03
CA PHE A 146 -25.66 -17.33 29.77
C PHE A 146 -26.53 -17.93 28.65
N SER A 147 -26.88 -17.11 27.66
CA SER A 147 -27.42 -17.63 26.40
C SER A 147 -26.28 -18.20 25.54
N LEU A 148 -26.58 -19.12 24.63
CA LEU A 148 -25.60 -19.64 23.67
C LEU A 148 -24.91 -18.54 22.86
N ASN A 149 -25.64 -17.52 22.40
CA ASN A 149 -25.07 -16.40 21.65
C ASN A 149 -24.03 -15.62 22.47
N LYS A 150 -24.39 -15.27 23.71
CA LYS A 150 -23.47 -14.62 24.66
C LYS A 150 -22.23 -15.46 24.93
N ALA A 151 -22.37 -16.78 25.10
CA ALA A 151 -21.24 -17.67 25.31
C ALA A 151 -20.31 -17.73 24.09
N ARG A 152 -20.87 -17.76 22.87
CA ARG A 152 -20.09 -17.72 21.62
C ARG A 152 -19.33 -16.40 21.44
N GLN A 153 -19.93 -15.26 21.76
CA GLN A 153 -19.26 -13.95 21.71
C GLN A 153 -18.09 -13.82 22.70
N ILE A 154 -18.22 -14.45 23.87
CA ILE A 154 -17.14 -14.54 24.85
C ILE A 154 -16.01 -15.41 24.31
N ALA A 155 -16.34 -16.57 23.73
CA ALA A 155 -15.38 -17.48 23.14
C ALA A 155 -14.58 -16.83 21.99
N GLU A 156 -15.26 -16.06 21.14
CA GLU A 156 -14.65 -15.33 20.02
C GLU A 156 -13.64 -14.28 20.49
N GLN A 157 -14.01 -13.43 21.46
CA GLN A 157 -13.08 -12.45 22.05
C GLN A 157 -11.84 -13.11 22.69
N LEU A 158 -12.01 -14.28 23.31
CA LEU A 158 -10.90 -15.03 23.91
C LEU A 158 -9.99 -15.68 22.86
N ARG A 159 -10.57 -16.22 21.77
CA ARG A 159 -9.80 -16.80 20.66
C ARG A 159 -9.00 -15.74 19.93
N GLU A 160 -9.61 -14.60 19.58
CA GLU A 160 -8.93 -13.51 18.90
C GLU A 160 -7.67 -13.05 19.64
N LYS A 161 -7.79 -12.86 20.96
CA LYS A 161 -6.66 -12.52 21.83
C LYS A 161 -5.57 -13.59 21.79
N GLN A 162 -5.93 -14.87 21.88
CA GLN A 162 -4.96 -15.96 21.87
C GLN A 162 -4.27 -16.09 20.52
N ASP A 163 -5.01 -16.09 19.41
CA ASP A 163 -4.47 -16.23 18.07
C ASP A 163 -3.43 -15.12 17.79
N TYR A 164 -3.73 -13.89 18.22
CA TYR A 164 -2.77 -12.80 18.13
C TYR A 164 -1.53 -13.03 19.00
N GLN A 165 -1.69 -13.51 20.24
CA GLN A 165 -0.55 -13.80 21.13
C GLN A 165 0.34 -14.91 20.57
N GLU A 166 -0.24 -15.98 20.03
CA GLU A 166 0.52 -17.05 19.38
C GLU A 166 1.32 -16.53 18.19
N LEU A 167 0.71 -15.67 17.36
CA LEU A 167 1.39 -15.00 16.26
C LEU A 167 2.53 -14.10 16.74
N VAL A 168 2.33 -13.36 17.85
CA VAL A 168 3.38 -12.54 18.48
C VAL A 168 4.55 -13.40 18.93
N LEU A 169 4.28 -14.50 19.64
CA LEU A 169 5.30 -15.42 20.14
C LEU A 169 6.07 -16.08 19.00
N PHE A 170 5.41 -16.36 17.88
CA PHE A 170 6.05 -16.97 16.72
C PHE A 170 6.91 -15.97 15.93
N LEU A 171 6.42 -14.75 15.67
CA LEU A 171 7.07 -13.82 14.75
C LEU A 171 8.06 -12.85 15.43
N THR A 172 7.92 -12.61 16.73
CA THR A 172 8.81 -11.72 17.48
C THR A 172 10.26 -12.21 17.50
N PRO A 173 10.56 -13.49 17.80
CA PRO A 173 11.94 -14.01 17.77
C PRO A 173 12.60 -13.88 16.40
N LEU A 174 11.80 -13.72 15.35
CA LEU A 174 12.21 -13.61 13.95
C LEU A 174 12.44 -12.15 13.53
N GLY A 175 12.37 -11.21 14.48
CA GLY A 175 12.65 -9.79 14.27
C GLY A 175 11.52 -9.00 13.63
N ILE A 176 10.29 -9.54 13.60
CA ILE A 176 9.12 -8.83 13.08
C ILE A 176 8.56 -7.92 14.19
N SER A 177 8.42 -6.62 13.90
CA SER A 177 7.90 -5.65 14.86
C SER A 177 6.39 -5.81 15.09
N GLN A 178 5.91 -5.40 16.26
CA GLN A 178 4.49 -5.49 16.65
C GLN A 178 3.54 -4.84 15.62
N GLY A 179 3.93 -3.71 15.03
CA GLY A 179 3.13 -3.05 14.00
C GLY A 179 2.96 -3.89 12.73
N LYS A 180 3.98 -4.66 12.34
CA LYS A 180 3.87 -5.61 11.23
C LYS A 180 3.02 -6.82 11.64
N ILE A 181 3.19 -7.35 12.85
CA ILE A 181 2.40 -8.48 13.36
C ILE A 181 0.90 -8.14 13.40
N LEU A 182 0.54 -6.93 13.82
CA LEU A 182 -0.85 -6.47 13.77
C LEU A 182 -1.41 -6.41 12.34
N ARG A 183 -0.61 -5.96 11.37
CA ARG A 183 -1.04 -5.96 9.96
C ARG A 183 -1.23 -7.38 9.41
N ILE A 184 -0.33 -8.29 9.76
CA ILE A 184 -0.44 -9.72 9.41
C ILE A 184 -1.75 -10.29 9.98
N TYR A 185 -2.00 -10.04 11.27
CA TYR A 185 -3.21 -10.53 11.92
C TYR A 185 -4.48 -9.94 11.31
N ARG A 186 -4.50 -8.66 10.96
CA ARG A 186 -5.65 -8.06 10.26
C ARG A 186 -5.88 -8.62 8.87
N GLN A 187 -4.82 -9.01 8.17
CA GLN A 187 -4.91 -9.57 6.83
C GLN A 187 -5.39 -11.03 6.84
N PHE A 188 -4.90 -11.84 7.78
CA PHE A 188 -5.12 -13.30 7.78
C PHE A 188 -5.99 -13.81 8.91
N GLY A 189 -6.25 -13.01 9.95
CA GLY A 189 -7.05 -13.39 11.11
C GLY A 189 -6.48 -14.61 11.85
N ALA A 190 -7.39 -15.47 12.29
CA ALA A 190 -7.07 -16.72 13.00
C ALA A 190 -6.20 -17.68 12.16
N ASP A 191 -6.29 -17.62 10.83
CA ASP A 191 -5.53 -18.52 9.95
C ASP A 191 -4.07 -18.07 9.74
N ALA A 192 -3.66 -16.92 10.30
CA ALA A 192 -2.34 -16.34 10.08
C ALA A 192 -1.20 -17.35 10.31
N MET A 193 -1.23 -18.07 11.44
CA MET A 193 -0.21 -19.06 11.77
C MET A 193 -0.13 -20.19 10.74
N GLN A 194 -1.27 -20.72 10.31
CA GLN A 194 -1.33 -21.78 9.31
C GLN A 194 -0.81 -21.29 7.95
N LEU A 195 -1.31 -20.15 7.47
CA LEU A 195 -0.97 -19.62 6.15
C LEU A 195 0.52 -19.27 6.04
N ILE A 196 1.10 -18.72 7.11
CA ILE A 196 2.54 -18.42 7.17
C ILE A 196 3.36 -19.70 7.22
N SER A 197 2.91 -20.70 7.99
CA SER A 197 3.58 -21.99 8.07
C SER A 197 3.60 -22.74 6.74
N GLU A 198 2.51 -22.63 5.96
CA GLU A 198 2.40 -23.22 4.62
C GLU A 198 3.23 -22.47 3.59
N ASN A 199 3.21 -21.12 3.62
CA ASN A 199 3.98 -20.29 2.70
C ASN A 199 4.31 -18.91 3.32
N PRO A 200 5.52 -18.71 3.86
CA PRO A 200 5.91 -17.44 4.49
C PRO A 200 5.99 -16.27 3.49
N PHE A 201 6.09 -16.54 2.18
CA PHE A 201 6.13 -15.50 1.16
C PHE A 201 4.79 -14.81 0.91
N ARG A 202 3.67 -15.37 1.41
CA ARG A 202 2.38 -14.68 1.45
C ARG A 202 2.47 -13.34 2.18
N LEU A 203 3.38 -13.23 3.16
CA LEU A 203 3.63 -11.96 3.84
C LEU A 203 4.12 -10.86 2.89
N ALA A 204 5.04 -11.18 1.98
CA ALA A 204 5.57 -10.21 1.02
C ALA A 204 4.53 -9.82 -0.05
N ASP A 205 3.66 -10.77 -0.39
CA ASP A 205 2.66 -10.63 -1.45
C ASP A 205 1.40 -9.90 -0.98
N GLU A 206 0.93 -10.18 0.24
CA GLU A 206 -0.41 -9.79 0.71
C GLU A 206 -0.38 -8.82 1.90
N VAL A 207 0.76 -8.62 2.58
CA VAL A 207 0.85 -7.73 3.75
C VAL A 207 1.65 -6.47 3.44
N TYR A 208 0.99 -5.32 3.50
CA TYR A 208 1.62 -4.03 3.26
C TYR A 208 2.74 -3.70 4.27
N GLY A 209 3.90 -3.29 3.73
CA GLY A 209 5.09 -2.95 4.51
C GLY A 209 5.95 -4.17 4.88
N ILE A 210 5.58 -5.37 4.43
CA ILE A 210 6.45 -6.55 4.47
C ILE A 210 6.97 -6.81 3.06
N GLY A 211 8.30 -6.82 2.93
CA GLY A 211 8.98 -7.05 1.65
C GLY A 211 9.57 -8.46 1.57
N PHE A 212 10.03 -8.82 0.38
CA PHE A 212 10.68 -10.09 0.11
C PHE A 212 11.78 -10.43 1.13
N ALA A 213 12.67 -9.49 1.45
CA ALA A 213 13.77 -9.74 2.39
C ALA A 213 13.29 -10.19 3.79
N THR A 214 12.21 -9.60 4.31
CA THR A 214 11.64 -10.02 5.61
C THR A 214 11.03 -11.41 5.51
N ALA A 215 10.29 -11.70 4.44
CA ALA A 215 9.72 -13.02 4.22
C ALA A 215 10.80 -14.10 3.97
N ASP A 216 11.90 -13.74 3.31
CA ASP A 216 13.01 -14.66 3.03
C ASP A 216 13.77 -15.03 4.30
N HIS A 217 14.02 -14.07 5.19
CA HIS A 217 14.61 -14.34 6.50
C HIS A 217 13.71 -15.25 7.34
N LEU A 218 12.39 -15.01 7.32
CA LEU A 218 11.42 -15.88 7.96
C LEU A 218 11.47 -17.30 7.39
N ALA A 219 11.42 -17.44 6.06
CA ALA A 219 11.49 -18.73 5.38
C ALA A 219 12.77 -19.51 5.75
N GLN A 220 13.92 -18.83 5.79
CA GLN A 220 15.19 -19.44 6.21
C GLN A 220 15.16 -19.91 7.66
N SER A 221 14.60 -19.11 8.58
CA SER A 221 14.47 -19.49 10.00
C SER A 221 13.56 -20.70 10.22
N MET A 222 12.58 -20.89 9.33
CA MET A 222 11.68 -22.04 9.32
C MET A 222 12.29 -23.27 8.62
N GLY A 223 13.50 -23.17 8.07
CA GLY A 223 14.18 -24.27 7.38
C GLY A 223 13.63 -24.57 5.98
N LEU A 224 13.02 -23.61 5.31
CA LEU A 224 12.52 -23.79 3.94
C LEU A 224 13.70 -24.03 2.97
N ASP A 225 13.50 -24.90 1.99
CA ASP A 225 14.48 -25.15 0.94
C ASP A 225 14.84 -23.84 0.19
N PRO A 226 16.13 -23.48 0.09
CA PRO A 226 16.61 -22.35 -0.70
C PRO A 226 16.17 -22.35 -2.17
N ALA A 227 15.89 -23.52 -2.74
CA ALA A 227 15.39 -23.69 -4.11
C ALA A 227 13.87 -23.89 -4.18
N SER A 228 13.14 -23.70 -3.08
CA SER A 228 11.70 -23.93 -3.03
C SER A 228 10.96 -23.10 -4.09
N PRO A 229 9.97 -23.69 -4.79
CA PRO A 229 9.19 -22.96 -5.79
C PRO A 229 8.52 -21.70 -5.25
N GLN A 230 8.11 -21.68 -3.98
CA GLN A 230 7.51 -20.51 -3.34
C GLN A 230 8.50 -19.36 -3.20
N ARG A 231 9.76 -19.65 -2.83
CA ARG A 231 10.82 -18.65 -2.73
C ARG A 231 11.17 -18.05 -4.08
N VAL A 232 11.34 -18.90 -5.09
CA VAL A 232 11.61 -18.47 -6.47
C VAL A 232 10.46 -17.63 -7.02
N ALA A 233 9.21 -18.04 -6.79
CA ALA A 233 8.03 -17.29 -7.22
C ALA A 233 7.96 -15.89 -6.57
N SER A 234 8.26 -15.79 -5.28
CA SER A 234 8.28 -14.51 -4.58
C SER A 234 9.43 -13.62 -5.05
N ALA A 235 10.62 -14.19 -5.30
CA ALA A 235 11.77 -13.48 -5.85
C ALA A 235 11.48 -12.89 -7.24
N ILE A 236 10.85 -13.67 -8.12
CA ILE A 236 10.38 -13.20 -9.44
C ILE A 236 9.47 -11.99 -9.30
N LYS A 237 8.44 -12.09 -8.45
CA LYS A 237 7.49 -10.98 -8.23
C LYS A 237 8.19 -9.75 -7.66
N TYR A 238 9.08 -9.94 -6.69
CA TYR A 238 9.86 -8.85 -6.10
C TYR A 238 10.66 -8.08 -7.15
N LEU A 239 11.38 -8.78 -8.03
CA LEU A 239 12.17 -8.14 -9.10
C LEU A 239 11.28 -7.48 -10.14
N LEU A 240 10.13 -8.07 -10.50
CA LEU A 240 9.17 -7.44 -11.40
C LEU A 240 8.59 -6.14 -10.80
N TYR A 241 8.21 -6.13 -9.52
CA TYR A 241 7.74 -4.92 -8.85
C TYR A 241 8.85 -3.87 -8.70
N GLN A 242 10.10 -4.31 -8.46
CA GLN A 242 11.24 -3.40 -8.43
C GLN A 242 11.50 -2.77 -9.81
N ALA A 243 11.44 -3.57 -10.88
CA ALA A 243 11.58 -3.09 -12.25
C ALA A 243 10.44 -2.11 -12.62
N ALA A 244 9.20 -2.44 -12.24
CA ALA A 244 8.05 -1.56 -12.43
C ALA A 244 8.22 -0.21 -11.69
N SER A 245 8.76 -0.21 -10.48
CA SER A 245 9.04 1.03 -9.73
C SER A 245 10.09 1.93 -10.39
N ARG A 246 10.87 1.38 -11.34
CA ARG A 246 11.85 2.09 -12.18
C ARG A 246 11.31 2.44 -13.56
N GLY A 247 10.04 2.15 -13.85
CA GLY A 247 9.39 2.44 -15.13
C GLY A 247 9.49 1.33 -16.18
N HIS A 248 9.99 0.13 -15.83
CA HIS A 248 10.00 -0.99 -16.77
C HIS A 248 8.63 -1.68 -16.84
N THR A 249 8.13 -1.95 -18.05
CA THR A 249 6.84 -2.64 -18.27
C THR A 249 6.98 -4.17 -18.37
N TYR A 250 8.19 -4.66 -18.62
CA TYR A 250 8.52 -6.07 -18.71
C TYR A 250 9.98 -6.34 -18.32
N PHE A 251 10.31 -7.62 -18.15
CA PHE A 251 11.65 -8.13 -17.91
C PHE A 251 11.94 -9.29 -18.88
N PRO A 252 13.07 -9.32 -19.61
CA PRO A 252 13.47 -10.52 -20.37
C PRO A 252 13.62 -11.74 -19.46
N LEU A 253 13.02 -12.88 -19.82
CA LEU A 253 12.93 -14.05 -18.94
C LEU A 253 14.30 -14.63 -18.54
N GLU A 254 15.26 -14.66 -19.46
CA GLU A 254 16.62 -15.15 -19.18
C GLU A 254 17.33 -14.25 -18.17
N HIS A 255 17.34 -12.94 -18.41
CA HIS A 255 17.93 -11.97 -17.48
C HIS A 255 17.24 -11.94 -16.12
N LEU A 256 15.91 -12.10 -16.10
CA LEU A 256 15.17 -12.22 -14.84
C LEU A 256 15.62 -13.47 -14.06
N SER A 257 15.84 -14.59 -14.74
CA SER A 257 16.29 -15.83 -14.10
C SER A 257 17.71 -15.68 -13.53
N GLU A 258 18.59 -14.96 -14.22
CA GLU A 258 19.93 -14.60 -13.73
C GLU A 258 19.85 -13.72 -12.47
N GLU A 259 19.02 -12.67 -12.47
CA GLU A 259 18.86 -11.78 -11.31
C GLU A 259 18.22 -12.50 -10.12
N VAL A 260 17.22 -13.36 -10.36
CA VAL A 260 16.65 -14.22 -9.31
C VAL A 260 17.75 -15.10 -8.73
N SER A 261 18.59 -15.70 -9.56
CA SER A 261 19.67 -16.57 -9.12
C SER A 261 20.67 -15.84 -8.23
N GLN A 262 21.02 -14.60 -8.59
CA GLN A 262 21.89 -13.74 -7.79
C GLN A 262 21.22 -13.34 -6.46
N LEU A 263 19.92 -13.01 -6.48
CA LEU A 263 19.18 -12.59 -5.29
C LEU A 263 19.06 -13.71 -4.25
N ILE A 264 18.78 -14.94 -4.69
CA ILE A 264 18.54 -16.07 -3.77
C ILE A 264 19.78 -16.94 -3.52
N GLY A 265 20.87 -16.72 -4.29
CA GLY A 265 22.13 -17.45 -4.20
C GLY A 265 22.09 -18.88 -4.76
N THR A 266 21.12 -19.20 -5.61
CA THR A 266 20.92 -20.55 -6.21
C THR A 266 20.66 -20.40 -7.71
N SER A 267 21.27 -21.25 -8.53
CA SER A 267 21.07 -21.22 -9.99
C SER A 267 19.65 -21.63 -10.37
N ILE A 268 18.92 -20.73 -11.03
CA ILE A 268 17.55 -20.93 -11.53
C ILE A 268 17.56 -20.70 -13.04
N SER A 269 16.87 -21.57 -13.77
CA SER A 269 16.69 -21.49 -15.21
C SER A 269 15.33 -20.89 -15.59
N ALA A 270 15.21 -20.40 -16.82
CA ALA A 270 13.97 -19.84 -17.36
C ALA A 270 12.78 -20.82 -17.39
N ASP A 271 13.04 -22.14 -17.40
CA ASP A 271 12.04 -23.20 -17.40
C ASP A 271 11.63 -23.67 -15.99
N HIS A 272 12.11 -22.99 -14.94
CA HIS A 272 11.83 -23.35 -13.55
C HIS A 272 10.31 -23.46 -13.27
N PRO A 273 9.85 -24.46 -12.50
CA PRO A 273 8.41 -24.70 -12.25
C PRO A 273 7.66 -23.47 -11.73
N ALA A 274 8.32 -22.64 -10.91
CA ALA A 274 7.75 -21.41 -10.38
C ALA A 274 7.24 -20.44 -11.47
N VAL A 275 7.92 -20.35 -12.62
CA VAL A 275 7.48 -19.49 -13.74
C VAL A 275 6.15 -20.00 -14.28
N ARG A 276 6.02 -21.32 -14.47
CA ARG A 276 4.78 -21.94 -14.96
C ARG A 276 3.63 -21.79 -13.96
N THR A 277 3.91 -21.96 -12.67
CA THR A 277 2.92 -21.75 -11.59
C THR A 277 2.44 -20.30 -11.56
N LEU A 278 3.36 -19.33 -11.59
CA LEU A 278 3.00 -17.92 -11.63
C LEU A 278 2.17 -17.56 -12.87
N GLN A 279 2.47 -18.18 -14.01
CA GLN A 279 1.71 -17.99 -15.25
C GLN A 279 0.30 -18.61 -15.15
N SER A 280 0.17 -19.84 -14.63
CA SER A 280 -1.13 -20.50 -14.45
C SER A 280 -2.03 -19.73 -13.50
N ASP A 281 -1.43 -19.18 -12.45
CA ASP A 281 -2.11 -18.41 -11.41
C ASP A 281 -2.39 -16.96 -11.86
N ARG A 282 -2.03 -16.62 -13.10
CA ARG A 282 -2.19 -15.28 -13.71
C ARG A 282 -1.51 -14.18 -12.92
N GLN A 283 -0.44 -14.51 -12.20
CA GLN A 283 0.39 -13.56 -11.46
C GLN A 283 1.46 -12.92 -12.35
N ILE A 284 1.81 -13.56 -13.46
CA ILE A 284 2.67 -13.01 -14.51
C ILE A 284 2.07 -13.29 -15.89
N VAL A 285 2.55 -12.55 -16.90
CA VAL A 285 2.27 -12.82 -18.31
C VAL A 285 3.59 -13.06 -19.04
N LEU A 286 3.66 -14.17 -19.78
CA LEU A 286 4.73 -14.44 -20.74
C LEU A 286 4.32 -13.93 -22.13
N SER A 287 5.20 -13.18 -22.79
CA SER A 287 5.04 -12.69 -24.16
C SER A 287 6.33 -12.86 -24.97
N GLY A 288 6.32 -12.53 -26.27
CA GLY A 288 7.54 -12.48 -27.09
C GLY A 288 7.77 -13.60 -28.13
N GLN A 289 6.83 -14.55 -28.31
CA GLN A 289 7.02 -15.64 -29.29
C GLN A 289 6.77 -15.28 -30.77
N ARG A 290 6.55 -13.99 -31.12
CA ARG A 290 6.15 -13.61 -32.49
C ARG A 290 7.30 -13.33 -33.46
N PHE A 291 8.56 -13.24 -33.00
CA PHE A 291 9.71 -12.98 -33.87
C PHE A 291 10.95 -13.80 -33.50
N GLY A 292 10.92 -15.10 -33.78
CA GLY A 292 12.06 -15.82 -34.35
C GLY A 292 13.25 -16.25 -33.48
N ASP A 293 13.48 -15.71 -32.28
CA ASP A 293 14.54 -16.20 -31.38
C ASP A 293 14.00 -16.49 -29.97
N SER A 294 14.40 -17.62 -29.40
CA SER A 294 14.00 -18.06 -28.06
C SER A 294 14.44 -17.11 -26.93
N SER A 295 15.30 -16.14 -27.23
CA SER A 295 15.80 -15.11 -26.31
C SER A 295 14.85 -13.91 -26.11
N ASP A 296 13.75 -13.81 -26.87
CA ASP A 296 12.84 -12.66 -26.78
C ASP A 296 11.63 -12.91 -25.86
N GLN A 297 11.65 -13.97 -25.03
CA GLN A 297 10.60 -14.18 -24.03
C GLN A 297 10.65 -13.08 -22.95
N ARG A 298 9.49 -12.47 -22.71
CA ARG A 298 9.33 -11.36 -21.77
C ARG A 298 8.33 -11.75 -20.70
N VAL A 299 8.62 -11.33 -19.47
CA VAL A 299 7.77 -11.50 -18.30
C VAL A 299 7.28 -10.14 -17.86
N SER A 300 5.97 -9.99 -17.69
CA SER A 300 5.35 -8.75 -17.24
C SER A 300 4.39 -9.00 -16.08
N LEU A 301 4.18 -7.97 -15.26
CA LEU A 301 3.03 -7.93 -14.38
C LEU A 301 1.75 -7.87 -15.23
N PRO A 302 0.68 -8.61 -14.87
CA PRO A 302 -0.55 -8.65 -15.66
C PRO A 302 -1.20 -7.29 -15.89
N SER A 303 -1.14 -6.39 -14.91
CA SER A 303 -1.67 -5.03 -15.02
C SER A 303 -0.92 -4.22 -16.08
N LEU A 304 0.42 -4.24 -16.05
CA LEU A 304 1.27 -3.53 -17.01
C LEU A 304 1.13 -4.08 -18.42
N PHE A 305 1.12 -5.41 -18.58
CA PHE A 305 0.89 -6.03 -19.89
C PHE A 305 -0.47 -5.65 -20.48
N ARG A 306 -1.53 -5.67 -19.66
CA ARG A 306 -2.87 -5.25 -20.11
C ARG A 306 -2.91 -3.77 -20.48
N ALA A 307 -2.25 -2.91 -19.70
CA ALA A 307 -2.18 -1.48 -20.00
C ALA A 307 -1.46 -1.22 -21.33
N GLU A 308 -0.29 -1.83 -21.54
CA GLU A 308 0.49 -1.72 -22.78
C GLU A 308 -0.30 -2.23 -23.98
N LYS A 309 -0.92 -3.41 -23.86
CA LYS A 309 -1.75 -3.98 -24.92
C LYS A 309 -2.98 -3.11 -25.21
N ALA A 310 -3.68 -2.62 -24.18
CA ALA A 310 -4.85 -1.77 -24.35
C ALA A 310 -4.50 -0.44 -25.03
N ALA A 311 -3.34 0.15 -24.71
CA ALA A 311 -2.85 1.35 -25.37
C ALA A 311 -2.53 1.08 -26.85
N ALA A 312 -1.84 -0.01 -27.16
CA ALA A 312 -1.53 -0.41 -28.53
C ALA A 312 -2.79 -0.71 -29.35
N ASP A 313 -3.73 -1.47 -28.80
CA ASP A 313 -4.99 -1.83 -29.45
C ASP A 313 -5.83 -0.57 -29.73
N ARG A 314 -5.96 0.35 -28.76
CA ARG A 314 -6.68 1.62 -28.94
C ARG A 314 -6.03 2.53 -29.97
N LEU A 315 -4.69 2.65 -29.96
CA LEU A 315 -3.98 3.43 -30.97
C LEU A 315 -4.17 2.83 -32.35
N SER A 316 -4.10 1.50 -32.47
CA SER A 316 -4.37 0.81 -33.74
C SER A 316 -5.79 1.07 -34.24
N ILE A 317 -6.79 1.07 -33.36
CA ILE A 317 -8.18 1.42 -33.72
C ILE A 317 -8.25 2.86 -34.24
N LEU A 318 -7.66 3.83 -33.52
CA LEU A 318 -7.66 5.23 -33.95
C LEU A 318 -7.00 5.42 -35.32
N LEU A 319 -5.87 4.75 -35.58
CA LEU A 319 -5.16 4.85 -36.86
C LEU A 319 -5.93 4.23 -38.05
N GLN A 320 -6.85 3.29 -37.79
CA GLN A 320 -7.64 2.61 -38.81
C GLN A 320 -9.05 3.19 -38.99
N THR A 321 -9.43 4.16 -38.17
CA THR A 321 -10.78 4.73 -38.17
C THR A 321 -10.81 6.04 -38.97
N GLU A 322 -11.79 6.21 -39.84
CA GLU A 322 -12.04 7.49 -40.52
C GLU A 322 -12.82 8.46 -39.60
N PRO A 323 -12.58 9.78 -39.68
CA PRO A 323 -13.34 10.75 -38.91
C PRO A 323 -14.84 10.68 -39.19
N MET A 324 -15.66 10.67 -38.13
CA MET A 324 -17.13 10.72 -38.27
C MET A 324 -17.66 12.13 -38.52
N ARG A 325 -16.91 13.17 -38.17
CA ARG A 325 -17.22 14.59 -38.43
C ARG A 325 -16.07 15.23 -39.17
N PHE A 326 -16.36 16.24 -39.97
CA PHE A 326 -15.37 16.97 -40.77
C PHE A 326 -14.66 16.06 -41.80
N GLN A 327 -15.39 15.11 -42.41
CA GLN A 327 -14.86 14.18 -43.42
C GLN A 327 -14.32 14.92 -44.65
N GLU A 328 -14.87 16.09 -44.96
CA GLU A 328 -14.37 16.97 -45.99
C GLU A 328 -12.92 17.39 -45.77
N LEU A 329 -12.44 17.43 -44.52
CA LEU A 329 -11.05 17.78 -44.20
C LEU A 329 -10.06 16.64 -44.44
N ILE A 330 -10.53 15.43 -44.79
CA ILE A 330 -9.65 14.36 -45.27
C ILE A 330 -9.01 14.78 -46.61
N ASP A 331 -9.74 15.53 -47.43
CA ASP A 331 -9.21 16.08 -48.67
C ASP A 331 -8.15 17.16 -48.40
N GLN A 332 -7.02 17.05 -49.11
CA GLN A 332 -5.87 17.92 -48.89
C GLN A 332 -6.16 19.38 -49.25
N ASP A 333 -6.90 19.61 -50.34
CA ASP A 333 -7.20 20.96 -50.81
C ASP A 333 -8.21 21.64 -49.88
N ALA A 334 -9.22 20.89 -49.41
CA ALA A 334 -10.16 21.38 -48.42
C ALA A 334 -9.49 21.76 -47.09
N ALA A 335 -8.63 20.89 -46.54
CA ALA A 335 -7.89 21.18 -45.31
C ALA A 335 -6.94 22.38 -45.49
N ALA A 336 -6.21 22.44 -46.61
CA ALA A 336 -5.30 23.54 -46.91
C ALA A 336 -6.05 24.87 -47.11
N ALA A 337 -7.24 24.85 -47.68
CA ALA A 337 -8.09 26.03 -47.83
C ALA A 337 -8.53 26.58 -46.47
N VAL A 338 -8.95 25.71 -45.54
CA VAL A 338 -9.31 26.11 -44.17
C VAL A 338 -8.13 26.79 -43.46
N VAL A 339 -6.94 26.18 -43.51
CA VAL A 339 -5.73 26.74 -42.90
C VAL A 339 -5.38 28.09 -43.53
N SER A 340 -5.39 28.18 -44.86
CA SER A 340 -5.03 29.40 -45.59
C SER A 340 -6.01 30.54 -45.32
N GLN A 341 -7.31 30.26 -45.28
CA GLN A 341 -8.35 31.23 -44.97
C GLN A 341 -8.17 31.81 -43.56
N HIS A 342 -7.85 30.95 -42.58
CA HIS A 342 -7.59 31.39 -41.21
C HIS A 342 -6.31 32.23 -41.10
N CYS A 343 -5.21 31.81 -41.74
CA CYS A 343 -3.96 32.56 -41.80
C CYS A 343 -4.14 33.95 -42.41
N ALA A 344 -4.90 34.06 -43.51
CA ALA A 344 -5.18 35.34 -44.17
C ALA A 344 -5.97 36.30 -43.26
N GLY A 345 -6.94 35.78 -42.50
CA GLY A 345 -7.72 36.56 -41.55
C GLY A 345 -6.91 37.15 -40.39
N GLN A 346 -5.81 36.49 -40.00
CA GLN A 346 -4.93 36.93 -38.90
C GLN A 346 -3.59 37.52 -39.35
N GLN A 347 -3.34 37.64 -40.66
CA GLN A 347 -2.05 38.07 -41.23
C GLN A 347 -0.85 37.25 -40.73
N ILE A 348 -1.05 35.94 -40.51
CA ILE A 348 0.00 35.02 -40.05
C ILE A 348 0.66 34.35 -41.25
N VAL A 349 1.99 34.36 -41.29
CA VAL A 349 2.79 33.63 -42.28
C VAL A 349 3.39 32.40 -41.60
N LEU A 350 2.99 31.22 -42.05
CA LEU A 350 3.49 29.93 -41.56
C LEU A 350 4.68 29.46 -42.41
N SER A 351 5.60 28.71 -41.80
CA SER A 351 6.56 27.91 -42.57
C SER A 351 5.86 26.74 -43.28
N GLY A 352 6.48 26.18 -44.33
CA GLY A 352 5.94 25.01 -45.01
C GLY A 352 5.70 23.82 -44.08
N GLU A 353 6.59 23.60 -43.10
CA GLU A 353 6.44 22.54 -42.09
C GLU A 353 5.26 22.80 -41.13
N GLN A 354 5.04 24.06 -40.73
CA GLN A 354 3.90 24.42 -39.88
C GLN A 354 2.57 24.26 -40.61
N GLN A 355 2.53 24.61 -41.89
CA GLN A 355 1.35 24.42 -42.74
C GLN A 355 1.05 22.92 -42.95
N ASP A 356 2.07 22.13 -43.27
CA ASP A 356 1.95 20.67 -43.42
C ASP A 356 1.47 20.02 -42.12
N ALA A 357 2.00 20.44 -40.96
CA ALA A 357 1.55 19.94 -39.65
C ALA A 357 0.06 20.24 -39.38
N LEU A 358 -0.41 21.45 -39.70
CA LEU A 358 -1.83 21.82 -39.53
C LEU A 358 -2.74 21.01 -40.46
N VAL A 359 -2.37 20.87 -41.73
CA VAL A 359 -3.13 20.10 -42.72
C VAL A 359 -3.21 18.63 -42.28
N LYS A 360 -2.08 18.02 -41.90
CA LYS A 360 -2.06 16.65 -41.39
C LYS A 360 -2.87 16.48 -40.11
N ALA A 361 -2.89 17.48 -39.22
CA ALA A 361 -3.68 17.43 -37.98
C ALA A 361 -5.19 17.40 -38.26
N LEU A 362 -5.64 18.04 -39.33
CA LEU A 362 -7.05 18.03 -39.75
C LEU A 362 -7.43 16.74 -40.50
N GLN A 363 -6.47 16.12 -41.18
CA GLN A 363 -6.69 14.91 -41.98
C GLN A 363 -6.64 13.59 -41.19
N ASN A 364 -5.87 13.54 -40.11
CA ASN A 364 -5.54 12.29 -39.42
C ASN A 364 -6.18 12.24 -38.02
N GLN A 365 -6.65 11.06 -37.60
CA GLN A 365 -7.17 10.82 -36.24
C GLN A 365 -6.13 11.05 -35.14
N VAL A 366 -4.86 10.77 -35.45
CA VAL A 366 -3.75 10.90 -34.52
C VAL A 366 -2.60 11.60 -35.22
N LEU A 367 -2.07 12.65 -34.59
CA LEU A 367 -0.86 13.32 -35.01
C LEU A 367 0.05 13.52 -33.80
N ILE A 368 1.32 13.18 -33.96
CA ILE A 368 2.38 13.52 -32.99
C ILE A 368 3.14 14.73 -33.52
N LEU A 369 3.04 15.86 -32.82
CA LEU A 369 3.78 17.07 -33.12
C LEU A 369 5.03 17.16 -32.23
N THR A 370 6.19 16.92 -32.80
CA THR A 370 7.48 17.07 -32.11
C THR A 370 8.16 18.38 -32.51
N GLY A 371 9.00 18.92 -31.64
CA GLY A 371 9.74 20.16 -31.92
C GLY A 371 10.48 20.67 -30.69
N GLY A 372 11.66 21.26 -30.89
CA GLY A 372 12.44 21.86 -29.80
C GLY A 372 11.78 23.13 -29.23
N PRO A 373 12.34 23.71 -28.14
CA PRO A 373 11.91 25.01 -27.64
C PRO A 373 11.95 26.09 -28.73
N GLY A 374 10.94 26.96 -28.79
CA GLY A 374 10.91 28.09 -29.73
C GLY A 374 10.50 27.78 -31.17
N THR A 375 10.16 26.52 -31.51
CA THR A 375 9.75 26.09 -32.87
C THR A 375 8.31 26.48 -33.25
N GLY A 376 7.59 27.22 -32.40
CA GLY A 376 6.23 27.66 -32.68
C GLY A 376 5.14 26.60 -32.47
N LYS A 377 5.41 25.50 -31.74
CA LYS A 377 4.39 24.48 -31.43
C LYS A 377 3.10 25.06 -30.86
N THR A 378 3.21 26.02 -29.93
CA THR A 378 2.02 26.63 -29.34
C THR A 378 1.24 27.50 -30.33
N THR A 379 1.90 28.05 -31.36
CA THR A 379 1.24 28.71 -32.48
C THR A 379 0.44 27.71 -33.31
N ILE A 380 1.03 26.54 -33.62
CA ILE A 380 0.33 25.46 -34.35
C ILE A 380 -0.91 25.01 -33.55
N ILE A 381 -0.75 24.76 -32.24
CA ILE A 381 -1.85 24.36 -31.36
C ILE A 381 -2.98 25.39 -31.40
N LYS A 382 -2.67 26.68 -31.24
CA LYS A 382 -3.67 27.75 -31.29
C LYS A 382 -4.39 27.78 -32.64
N MET A 383 -3.64 27.73 -33.74
CA MET A 383 -4.21 27.76 -35.09
C MET A 383 -5.13 26.56 -35.35
N LEU A 384 -4.74 25.38 -34.89
CA LEU A 384 -5.56 24.17 -35.01
C LEU A 384 -6.88 24.29 -34.23
N CYS A 385 -6.81 24.81 -33.00
CA CYS A 385 -8.00 25.10 -32.19
C CYS A 385 -8.94 26.05 -32.92
N ASP A 386 -8.41 27.19 -33.38
CA ASP A 386 -9.20 28.23 -34.04
C ASP A 386 -9.87 27.70 -35.33
N CYS A 387 -9.13 26.95 -36.16
CA CYS A 387 -9.66 26.37 -37.39
C CYS A 387 -10.86 25.45 -37.09
N LEU A 388 -10.74 24.57 -36.10
CA LEU A 388 -11.81 23.63 -35.79
C LEU A 388 -13.01 24.29 -35.09
N ILE A 389 -12.77 25.27 -34.21
CA ILE A 389 -13.83 26.03 -33.54
C ILE A 389 -14.64 26.84 -34.57
N ASN A 390 -13.98 27.44 -35.56
CA ASN A 390 -14.64 28.18 -36.65
C ASN A 390 -15.54 27.28 -37.52
N LEU A 391 -15.25 25.98 -37.58
CA LEU A 391 -16.09 24.97 -38.23
C LEU A 391 -17.19 24.39 -37.31
N GLY A 392 -17.32 24.89 -36.07
CA GLY A 392 -18.29 24.40 -35.09
C GLY A 392 -17.87 23.11 -34.37
N GLY A 393 -16.57 22.83 -34.31
CA GLY A 393 -15.99 21.73 -33.55
C GLY A 393 -15.72 22.08 -32.09
N ARG A 394 -15.68 21.04 -31.25
CA ARG A 394 -15.41 21.13 -29.80
C ARG A 394 -13.98 20.68 -29.54
N VAL A 395 -13.20 21.56 -28.94
CA VAL A 395 -11.78 21.31 -28.62
C VAL A 395 -11.61 21.14 -27.11
N LEU A 396 -10.86 20.12 -26.71
CA LEU A 396 -10.37 19.96 -25.34
C LEU A 396 -8.85 20.04 -25.30
N LEU A 397 -8.34 20.71 -24.28
CA LEU A 397 -6.92 20.95 -24.07
C LEU A 397 -6.49 20.31 -22.74
N ALA A 398 -5.41 19.53 -22.80
CA ALA A 398 -4.87 18.83 -21.64
C ALA A 398 -3.35 18.90 -21.56
N ALA A 399 -2.84 18.79 -20.34
CA ALA A 399 -1.42 18.57 -20.08
C ALA A 399 -1.24 17.70 -18.84
N PRO A 400 -0.08 17.04 -18.65
CA PRO A 400 0.18 16.24 -17.45
C PRO A 400 0.31 17.09 -16.18
N THR A 401 0.80 18.33 -16.29
CA THR A 401 1.03 19.22 -15.14
C THR A 401 0.15 20.48 -15.18
N GLY A 402 -0.21 21.00 -14.01
CA GLY A 402 -1.00 22.24 -13.90
C GLY A 402 -0.31 23.47 -14.49
N ARG A 403 1.03 23.52 -14.44
CA ARG A 403 1.81 24.61 -15.03
C ARG A 403 1.74 24.60 -16.56
N ALA A 404 1.86 23.42 -17.18
CA ALA A 404 1.73 23.27 -18.63
C ALA A 404 0.31 23.61 -19.10
N ALA A 405 -0.72 23.11 -18.40
CA ALA A 405 -2.12 23.46 -18.68
C ALA A 405 -2.38 24.97 -18.58
N LYS A 406 -1.87 25.64 -17.54
CA LYS A 406 -2.01 27.10 -17.40
C LYS A 406 -1.37 27.85 -18.58
N ARG A 407 -0.16 27.47 -18.97
CA ARG A 407 0.53 28.09 -20.13
C ARG A 407 -0.24 27.88 -21.43
N MET A 408 -0.79 26.68 -21.62
CA MET A 408 -1.62 26.38 -22.78
C MET A 408 -2.88 27.25 -22.80
N THR A 409 -3.51 27.45 -21.64
CA THR A 409 -4.66 28.35 -21.49
C THR A 409 -4.31 29.79 -21.86
N GLU A 410 -3.19 30.30 -21.35
CA GLU A 410 -2.70 31.66 -21.65
C GLU A 410 -2.41 31.86 -23.14
N THR A 411 -1.90 30.83 -23.83
CA THR A 411 -1.49 30.97 -25.23
C THR A 411 -2.65 30.78 -26.21
N THR A 412 -3.54 29.83 -25.92
CA THR A 412 -4.68 29.50 -26.80
C THR A 412 -5.91 30.35 -26.50
N GLY A 413 -6.05 30.88 -25.28
CA GLY A 413 -7.27 31.54 -24.81
C GLY A 413 -8.41 30.57 -24.45
N LEU A 414 -8.17 29.26 -24.47
CA LEU A 414 -9.14 28.21 -24.15
C LEU A 414 -8.77 27.52 -22.83
N GLU A 415 -9.76 27.10 -22.04
CA GLU A 415 -9.50 26.40 -20.78
C GLU A 415 -8.78 25.06 -21.05
N ALA A 416 -7.56 24.92 -20.51
CA ALA A 416 -6.85 23.65 -20.48
C ALA A 416 -6.83 23.05 -19.07
N LYS A 417 -6.98 21.73 -18.98
CA LYS A 417 -7.04 20.97 -17.72
C LYS A 417 -5.82 20.06 -17.58
N THR A 418 -5.55 19.58 -16.37
CA THR A 418 -4.63 18.45 -16.23
C THR A 418 -5.30 17.17 -16.74
N LEU A 419 -4.53 16.19 -17.24
CA LEU A 419 -5.08 14.88 -17.66
C LEU A 419 -5.94 14.24 -16.56
N HIS A 420 -5.48 14.28 -15.31
CA HIS A 420 -6.23 13.80 -14.13
C HIS A 420 -7.58 14.50 -13.95
N ARG A 421 -7.62 15.84 -14.10
CA ARG A 421 -8.86 16.62 -13.97
C ARG A 421 -9.79 16.43 -15.17
N LEU A 422 -9.23 16.22 -16.35
CA LEU A 422 -10.00 15.97 -17.57
C LEU A 422 -10.66 14.59 -17.53
N LEU A 423 -9.95 13.58 -17.04
CA LEU A 423 -10.41 12.19 -16.94
C LEU A 423 -11.12 11.88 -15.61
N GLU A 424 -11.33 12.90 -14.77
CA GLU A 424 -11.98 12.77 -13.44
C GLU A 424 -11.38 11.67 -12.56
N ILE A 425 -10.06 11.46 -12.66
CA ILE A 425 -9.34 10.43 -11.89
C ILE A 425 -9.35 10.86 -10.42
N GLN A 426 -10.11 10.12 -9.60
CA GLN A 426 -10.11 10.29 -8.16
C GLN A 426 -8.94 9.52 -7.55
N TYR A 427 -8.10 10.21 -6.80
CA TYR A 427 -7.09 9.57 -5.96
C TYR A 427 -7.79 9.03 -4.71
N VAL A 428 -7.86 7.71 -4.57
CA VAL A 428 -8.26 7.06 -3.32
C VAL A 428 -6.97 6.82 -2.54
N PRO A 429 -6.71 7.57 -1.44
CA PRO A 429 -5.62 7.22 -0.56
C PRO A 429 -6.02 5.95 0.21
N ASP A 430 -5.07 5.02 0.26
CA ASP A 430 -4.72 4.17 1.40
C ASP A 430 -4.97 2.64 1.39
N GLU A 431 -3.88 2.00 1.86
CA GLU A 431 -3.72 0.69 2.54
C GLU A 431 -3.62 -0.65 1.79
N SER A 432 -4.08 -0.82 0.55
CA SER A 432 -3.80 -2.04 -0.22
C SER A 432 -2.82 -1.80 -1.36
N ARG A 433 -1.83 -2.69 -1.50
CA ARG A 433 -0.87 -2.71 -2.62
C ARG A 433 -1.53 -3.02 -3.98
N GLN A 434 -2.84 -3.07 -4.00
CA GLN A 434 -3.69 -3.31 -5.15
C GLN A 434 -4.77 -2.24 -5.14
N ASP A 435 -5.05 -1.77 -6.35
CA ASP A 435 -6.18 -0.94 -6.73
C ASP A 435 -5.91 0.58 -6.79
N PHE A 436 -5.09 0.95 -7.79
CA PHE A 436 -5.64 1.83 -8.81
C PHE A 436 -6.83 1.12 -9.47
N MET A 437 -7.95 1.00 -8.76
CA MET A 437 -9.23 0.77 -9.41
C MET A 437 -9.71 2.16 -9.79
N PRO A 438 -9.63 2.56 -11.07
CA PRO A 438 -10.63 3.48 -11.57
C PRO A 438 -11.96 2.82 -11.23
N ASP A 439 -12.67 3.39 -10.27
CA ASP A 439 -14.06 3.05 -10.01
C ASP A 439 -14.75 3.18 -11.38
N ARG A 440 -15.26 2.06 -11.88
CA ARG A 440 -16.06 1.90 -13.09
C ARG A 440 -15.30 1.80 -14.42
N ASN A 441 -15.31 0.56 -14.90
CA ASN A 441 -15.90 0.19 -16.18
C ASN A 441 -16.78 1.30 -16.79
N THR A 442 -16.22 2.18 -17.62
CA THR A 442 -17.01 3.03 -18.52
C THR A 442 -16.13 3.48 -19.68
N ASP A 443 -16.60 3.19 -20.89
CA ASP A 443 -16.23 3.88 -22.12
C ASP A 443 -16.61 5.36 -22.01
N VAL A 444 -15.92 6.13 -21.17
CA VAL A 444 -16.13 7.58 -21.07
C VAL A 444 -15.47 8.21 -22.29
N CYS A 445 -16.25 8.33 -23.37
CA CYS A 445 -15.84 9.15 -24.51
C CYS A 445 -15.84 10.62 -24.07
N LEU A 446 -14.68 11.27 -24.21
CA LEU A 446 -14.60 12.72 -24.04
C LEU A 446 -15.49 13.40 -25.07
N SER A 447 -16.31 14.35 -24.62
CA SER A 447 -17.22 15.10 -25.49
C SER A 447 -16.47 16.18 -26.28
N CYS A 448 -15.58 15.76 -27.18
CA CYS A 448 -14.81 16.62 -28.07
C CYS A 448 -14.69 16.04 -29.47
N ASP A 449 -14.39 16.91 -30.42
CA ASP A 449 -14.02 16.53 -31.79
C ASP A 449 -12.49 16.60 -31.99
N LEU A 450 -11.77 17.34 -31.13
CA LEU A 450 -10.31 17.37 -31.05
C LEU A 450 -9.84 17.42 -29.60
N LEU A 451 -8.90 16.54 -29.25
CA LEU A 451 -8.16 16.56 -28.00
C LEU A 451 -6.70 16.89 -28.31
N ILE A 452 -6.17 17.94 -27.67
CA ILE A 452 -4.75 18.27 -27.72
C ILE A 452 -4.13 18.01 -26.35
N VAL A 453 -3.09 17.18 -26.33
CA VAL A 453 -2.28 16.91 -25.14
C VAL A 453 -0.87 17.45 -25.37
N ASP A 454 -0.47 18.47 -24.60
CA ASP A 454 0.91 19.00 -24.62
C ASP A 454 1.76 18.33 -23.54
N GLU A 455 3.09 18.39 -23.71
CA GLU A 455 4.07 17.72 -22.84
C GLU A 455 3.83 16.21 -22.70
N MET A 456 3.38 15.55 -23.78
CA MET A 456 3.09 14.11 -23.81
C MET A 456 4.30 13.23 -23.41
N SER A 457 5.53 13.76 -23.53
CA SER A 457 6.75 13.09 -23.06
C SER A 457 6.79 12.82 -21.55
N MET A 458 5.90 13.43 -20.76
CA MET A 458 5.79 13.18 -19.32
C MET A 458 4.68 12.17 -18.95
N VAL A 459 4.00 11.59 -19.92
CA VAL A 459 2.91 10.63 -19.69
C VAL A 459 3.46 9.22 -19.77
N ASP A 460 3.18 8.41 -18.74
CA ASP A 460 3.56 7.01 -18.56
C ASP A 460 2.37 6.04 -18.61
#